data_AF-A4WY33-F1
#
_entry.id   AF-A4WY33-F1
#
_cell.length_a   1.000
_cell.length_b   1.000
_cell.length_c   1.000
_cell.angle_alpha   90.00
_cell.angle_beta   90.00
_cell.angle_gamma   90.00
#
_symmetry.space_group_name_H-M   'P 1'
#
loop_
_entity.id
_entity.type
_entity.pdbx_description
1 polymer ?
#
loop_
_entity_poly.entity_id
_entity_poly.type
_entity_poly.pdbx_seq_one_letter_code
_entity_poly.pdbx_strand_id
1 'polypeptide(L)'
;MARAWGLALAILLAAPPVSAAEITVDEKYWNPQPAEGDLVLPMPCGSAMAFRPVATPNADGAVGDVPVILGREDEDQPYLVGTRRSYVSGGFPGTGEPAAKAMFYMAKYEIAEAQYLAVTEGCPEKAPRRRDFLPVTEVTKTDLDAFAQAWTVWLMRNAPESLALAGAAPAHLRLPTEEEWEFAARGGLAVDPALFRGALPPIPPGHSASEYIAHGGNDSAGGKVQAIGTLAPNPLGLHDMLGNVSEYVLTPFAMVRHGRLHGQAGGHVKRGGDARTPLDQITSATRFEVPPFDAHSKDVTREAFTGGRLVLSTLSITSAEQAKAVAAALETLSRADPALDSAASEAEVLALLDRLQREAGDAAGRSRFAAIARTIREARAETNAQRDRTIRMILGSSVLTCDQIVQRYLNALAIAALVPSYDGLAAEAEASGDVALAQEVAEARAEARAKLREMEEAVGRESVDYANLIEGLSAEFSQELLAAQIAAVRDEHESRGPRRGACLAAVQTHLDRRGQSGMNDLAAIRSDMQQIAAAQAR
;
A
#
# COMPACT_ATOMS: atom_id res chain seq x y z
N MET A 1 -67.94 22.98 -32.05
CA MET A 1 -66.50 22.63 -32.09
C MET A 1 -66.30 21.43 -31.18
N ALA A 2 -66.31 20.22 -31.74
CA ALA A 2 -65.99 19.00 -31.01
C ALA A 2 -64.47 18.75 -31.11
N ARG A 3 -63.79 18.57 -29.97
CA ARG A 3 -62.37 18.16 -29.95
C ARG A 3 -62.28 16.76 -29.34
N ALA A 4 -62.00 15.80 -30.22
CA ALA A 4 -61.69 14.42 -29.89
C ALA A 4 -60.34 14.33 -29.15
N TRP A 5 -60.31 13.55 -28.08
CA TRP A 5 -59.08 13.16 -27.38
C TRP A 5 -58.64 11.81 -27.94
N GLY A 6 -57.52 11.79 -28.66
CA GLY A 6 -56.88 10.56 -29.13
C GLY A 6 -55.99 9.97 -28.04
N LEU A 7 -56.29 8.73 -27.62
CA LEU A 7 -55.38 7.91 -26.83
C LEU A 7 -54.29 7.36 -27.77
N ALA A 8 -53.03 7.73 -27.53
CA ALA A 8 -51.88 7.08 -28.17
C ALA A 8 -51.47 5.86 -27.33
N LEU A 9 -51.63 4.67 -27.89
CA LEU A 9 -51.21 3.40 -27.30
C LEU A 9 -49.71 3.22 -27.58
N ALA A 10 -48.86 3.39 -26.57
CA ALA A 10 -47.43 3.11 -26.67
C ALA A 10 -47.20 1.59 -26.63
N ILE A 11 -46.79 1.02 -27.77
CA ILE A 11 -46.36 -0.39 -27.86
C ILE A 11 -44.94 -0.45 -27.27
N LEU A 12 -44.81 -0.97 -26.05
CA LEU A 12 -43.52 -1.41 -25.52
C LEU A 12 -43.05 -2.64 -26.31
N LEU A 13 -42.07 -2.44 -27.18
CA LEU A 13 -41.26 -3.53 -27.74
C LEU A 13 -40.41 -4.08 -26.60
N ALA A 14 -40.82 -5.23 -26.04
CA ALA A 14 -39.97 -6.01 -25.15
C ALA A 14 -38.75 -6.50 -25.96
N ALA A 15 -37.55 -6.11 -25.53
CA ALA A 15 -36.31 -6.68 -26.06
C ALA A 15 -36.30 -8.19 -25.77
N PRO A 16 -35.83 -9.03 -26.70
CA PRO A 16 -35.70 -10.46 -26.43
C PRO A 16 -34.75 -10.68 -25.25
N PRO A 17 -34.99 -11.70 -24.40
CA PRO A 17 -34.06 -12.06 -23.35
C PRO A 17 -32.70 -12.39 -23.97
N VAL A 18 -31.64 -11.76 -23.47
CA VAL A 18 -30.26 -12.13 -23.81
C VAL A 18 -30.08 -13.56 -23.30
N SER A 19 -30.07 -14.53 -24.21
CA SER A 19 -29.73 -15.92 -23.87
C SER A 19 -28.32 -15.92 -23.31
N ALA A 20 -28.13 -16.46 -22.11
CA ALA A 20 -26.82 -16.67 -21.53
C ALA A 20 -25.91 -17.40 -22.55
N ALA A 21 -24.65 -16.99 -22.64
CA ALA A 21 -23.69 -17.61 -23.55
C ALA A 21 -23.56 -19.12 -23.25
N GLU A 22 -23.84 -19.96 -24.25
CA GLU A 22 -23.84 -21.41 -24.11
C GLU A 22 -22.41 -21.97 -24.08
N ILE A 23 -22.10 -22.79 -23.07
CA ILE A 23 -20.82 -23.51 -22.95
C ILE A 23 -20.95 -24.82 -23.75
N THR A 24 -20.15 -24.96 -24.81
CA THR A 24 -20.20 -26.10 -25.73
C THR A 24 -18.94 -26.97 -25.71
N VAL A 25 -17.83 -26.44 -25.16
CA VAL A 25 -16.60 -27.21 -24.94
C VAL A 25 -16.80 -28.15 -23.75
N ASP A 26 -16.42 -29.42 -23.93
CA ASP A 26 -16.51 -30.47 -22.92
C ASP A 26 -15.78 -30.07 -21.61
N GLU A 27 -16.49 -30.16 -20.48
CA GLU A 27 -16.04 -29.74 -19.15
C GLU A 27 -14.70 -30.37 -18.75
N LYS A 28 -14.44 -31.61 -19.17
CA LYS A 28 -13.21 -32.33 -18.80
C LYS A 28 -11.92 -31.65 -19.29
N TYR A 29 -12.02 -30.68 -20.21
CA TYR A 29 -10.86 -29.95 -20.70
C TYR A 29 -10.62 -28.65 -19.94
N TRP A 30 -11.67 -27.87 -19.66
CA TRP A 30 -11.54 -26.56 -19.00
C TRP A 30 -11.76 -26.61 -17.48
N ASN A 31 -12.38 -27.67 -16.96
CA ASN A 31 -12.49 -28.01 -15.55
C ASN A 31 -12.30 -29.53 -15.36
N PRO A 32 -11.08 -30.05 -15.53
CA PRO A 32 -10.80 -31.50 -15.45
C PRO A 32 -11.09 -32.12 -14.08
N GLN A 33 -11.15 -31.32 -13.01
CA GLN A 33 -11.37 -31.76 -11.62
C GLN A 33 -12.53 -30.99 -11.00
N PRO A 34 -13.78 -31.12 -11.50
CA PRO A 34 -14.91 -30.30 -11.04
C PRO A 34 -15.17 -30.48 -9.55
N ALA A 35 -15.48 -29.39 -8.85
CA ALA A 35 -15.73 -29.40 -7.42
C ALA A 35 -16.99 -28.60 -7.06
N GLU A 36 -17.67 -29.01 -6.00
CA GLU A 36 -18.83 -28.28 -5.49
C GLU A 36 -18.43 -26.84 -5.10
N GLY A 37 -19.27 -25.86 -5.50
CA GLY A 37 -19.02 -24.44 -5.27
C GLY A 37 -18.11 -23.76 -6.29
N ASP A 38 -17.73 -24.44 -7.39
CA ASP A 38 -17.07 -23.79 -8.53
C ASP A 38 -17.98 -22.69 -9.12
N LEU A 39 -17.46 -21.45 -9.18
CA LEU A 39 -18.07 -20.38 -9.96
C LEU A 39 -17.58 -20.51 -11.40
N VAL A 40 -18.50 -20.83 -12.32
CA VAL A 40 -18.18 -21.02 -13.74
C VAL A 40 -18.50 -19.75 -14.51
N LEU A 41 -17.49 -19.19 -15.17
CA LEU A 41 -17.65 -18.05 -16.06
C LEU A 41 -17.54 -18.52 -17.53
N PRO A 42 -18.55 -18.23 -18.37
CA PRO A 42 -18.48 -18.56 -19.77
C PRO A 42 -17.44 -17.67 -20.47
N MET A 43 -16.93 -18.18 -21.60
CA MET A 43 -15.98 -17.49 -22.45
C MET A 43 -16.50 -17.44 -23.89
N PRO A 44 -15.93 -16.59 -24.75
CA PRO A 44 -16.12 -16.74 -26.19
C PRO A 44 -15.89 -18.19 -26.66
N CYS A 45 -16.46 -18.52 -27.81
CA CYS A 45 -16.24 -19.81 -28.48
C CYS A 45 -16.76 -21.03 -27.70
N GLY A 46 -17.69 -20.80 -26.76
CA GLY A 46 -18.32 -21.85 -25.96
C GLY A 46 -17.40 -22.50 -24.93
N SER A 47 -16.24 -21.88 -24.64
CA SER A 47 -15.35 -22.31 -23.56
C SER A 47 -15.83 -21.73 -22.21
N ALA A 48 -15.16 -22.12 -21.12
CA ALA A 48 -15.41 -21.60 -19.79
C ALA A 48 -14.16 -21.69 -18.90
N MET A 49 -14.22 -21.06 -17.73
CA MET A 49 -13.23 -21.16 -16.66
C MET A 49 -13.92 -21.30 -15.31
N ALA A 50 -13.40 -22.18 -14.46
CA ALA A 50 -13.88 -22.37 -13.10
C ALA A 50 -13.06 -21.54 -12.10
N PHE A 51 -13.74 -20.99 -11.09
CA PHE A 51 -13.13 -20.21 -10.00
C PHE A 51 -13.54 -20.80 -8.64
N ARG A 52 -12.62 -20.79 -7.68
CA ARG A 52 -12.85 -21.20 -6.29
C ARG A 52 -13.07 -19.98 -5.40
N PRO A 53 -14.04 -20.01 -4.47
CA PRO A 53 -14.14 -19.00 -3.43
C PRO A 53 -12.99 -19.16 -2.43
N VAL A 54 -12.36 -18.04 -2.07
CA VAL A 54 -11.31 -17.95 -1.05
C VAL A 54 -11.83 -17.10 0.10
N ALA A 55 -12.10 -17.74 1.24
CA ALA A 55 -12.67 -17.11 2.41
C ALA A 55 -11.67 -16.16 3.11
N THR A 56 -12.13 -14.96 3.41
CA THR A 56 -11.48 -13.88 4.15
C THR A 56 -12.48 -13.19 5.10
N PRO A 57 -13.27 -13.94 5.90
CA PRO A 57 -14.20 -13.35 6.86
C PRO A 57 -13.46 -12.40 7.79
N ASN A 58 -14.06 -11.23 8.03
CA ASN A 58 -13.54 -10.23 8.94
C ASN A 58 -14.60 -9.86 10.00
N ALA A 59 -14.13 -9.44 11.17
CA ALA A 59 -14.99 -9.02 12.27
C ALA A 59 -15.35 -7.51 12.19
N ASP A 60 -14.54 -6.72 11.48
CA ASP A 60 -14.67 -5.26 11.40
C ASP A 60 -15.50 -4.78 10.18
N GLY A 61 -16.25 -5.70 9.58
CA GLY A 61 -17.22 -5.41 8.52
C GLY A 61 -16.61 -4.79 7.26
N ALA A 62 -16.96 -3.52 6.98
CA ALA A 62 -16.59 -2.87 5.72
C ALA A 62 -15.09 -2.53 5.59
N VAL A 63 -14.38 -2.43 6.72
CA VAL A 63 -12.95 -2.11 6.80
C VAL A 63 -12.09 -3.30 7.22
N GLY A 64 -12.74 -4.41 7.57
CA GLY A 64 -12.04 -5.58 8.06
C GLY A 64 -11.20 -6.26 7.00
N ASP A 65 -10.14 -6.89 7.48
CA ASP A 65 -9.24 -7.71 6.70
C ASP A 65 -8.75 -8.90 7.54
N VAL A 66 -8.09 -9.85 6.88
CA VAL A 66 -7.43 -10.97 7.54
C VAL A 66 -5.95 -10.63 7.68
N PRO A 67 -5.44 -10.44 8.91
CA PRO A 67 -4.01 -10.25 9.13
C PRO A 67 -3.27 -11.56 8.87
N VAL A 68 -2.20 -11.48 8.07
CA VAL A 68 -1.39 -12.65 7.68
C VAL A 68 0.09 -12.35 7.83
N ILE A 69 0.87 -13.40 8.08
CA ILE A 69 2.33 -13.35 7.98
C ILE A 69 2.71 -14.14 6.74
N LEU A 70 3.28 -13.43 5.76
CA LEU A 70 3.74 -13.97 4.49
C LEU A 70 5.26 -14.07 4.46
N GLY A 71 5.79 -14.76 3.46
CA GLY A 71 7.21 -15.07 3.35
C GLY A 71 7.64 -16.24 4.24
N ARG A 72 8.94 -16.38 4.42
CA ARG A 72 9.55 -17.38 5.29
C ARG A 72 10.78 -16.79 5.98
N GLU A 73 11.21 -17.45 7.05
CA GLU A 73 12.53 -17.20 7.62
C GLU A 73 13.56 -17.79 6.65
N ASP A 74 14.40 -16.94 6.08
CA ASP A 74 15.42 -17.29 5.11
C ASP A 74 16.67 -16.48 5.42
N GLU A 75 17.78 -17.15 5.72
CA GLU A 75 19.04 -16.50 6.08
C GLU A 75 19.82 -16.02 4.84
N ASP A 76 19.62 -16.65 3.68
CA ASP A 76 20.40 -16.38 2.47
C ASP A 76 19.87 -15.14 1.74
N GLN A 77 18.54 -15.03 1.59
CA GLN A 77 17.90 -13.91 0.88
C GLN A 77 16.68 -13.35 1.63
N PRO A 78 16.85 -12.83 2.86
CA PRO A 78 15.76 -12.27 3.66
C PRO A 78 15.08 -11.07 3.00
N TYR A 79 15.77 -10.37 2.09
CA TYR A 79 15.20 -9.25 1.33
C TYR A 79 14.27 -9.72 0.20
N LEU A 80 14.36 -10.97 -0.25
CA LEU A 80 13.53 -11.50 -1.33
C LEU A 80 12.29 -12.21 -0.79
N VAL A 81 12.47 -13.15 0.13
CA VAL A 81 11.38 -14.03 0.63
C VAL A 81 11.12 -13.87 2.13
N GLY A 82 11.74 -12.87 2.78
CA GLY A 82 11.66 -12.69 4.23
C GLY A 82 10.24 -12.51 4.76
N THR A 83 10.05 -12.84 6.04
CA THR A 83 8.76 -12.72 6.70
C THR A 83 8.27 -11.27 6.70
N ARG A 84 7.00 -11.07 6.38
CA ARG A 84 6.34 -9.76 6.44
C ARG A 84 4.91 -9.88 6.93
N ARG A 85 4.47 -8.92 7.75
CA ARG A 85 3.06 -8.78 8.09
C ARG A 85 2.34 -8.13 6.92
N SER A 86 1.19 -8.67 6.56
CA SER A 86 0.32 -8.13 5.52
C SER A 86 -1.14 -8.41 5.87
N TYR A 87 -2.03 -8.06 4.96
CA TYR A 87 -3.47 -8.15 5.13
C TYR A 87 -4.11 -8.60 3.82
N VAL A 88 -5.15 -9.43 3.91
CA VAL A 88 -5.92 -9.91 2.75
C VAL A 88 -7.39 -9.68 3.03
N SER A 89 -8.10 -9.07 2.08
CA SER A 89 -9.55 -8.84 2.19
C SER A 89 -10.21 -9.09 0.85
N GLY A 90 -11.29 -9.88 0.89
CA GLY A 90 -12.09 -10.19 -0.29
C GLY A 90 -13.09 -9.08 -0.62
N GLY A 91 -13.41 -8.91 -1.90
CA GLY A 91 -14.37 -7.89 -2.34
C GLY A 91 -15.84 -8.30 -2.21
N PHE A 92 -16.14 -9.59 -2.05
CA PHE A 92 -17.49 -10.15 -2.14
C PHE A 92 -18.06 -10.53 -0.78
N PRO A 93 -19.39 -10.45 -0.61
CA PRO A 93 -20.04 -10.87 0.62
C PRO A 93 -19.88 -12.39 0.83
N GLY A 94 -19.82 -12.81 2.08
CA GLY A 94 -19.87 -14.23 2.45
C GLY A 94 -21.30 -14.77 2.44
N THR A 95 -21.47 -16.03 2.84
CA THR A 95 -22.78 -16.66 3.06
C THR A 95 -23.49 -16.18 4.35
N GLY A 96 -22.97 -15.13 5.00
CA GLY A 96 -23.43 -14.56 6.26
C GLY A 96 -24.00 -13.14 6.11
N GLU A 97 -23.53 -12.18 6.92
CA GLU A 97 -24.05 -10.81 6.90
C GLU A 97 -23.81 -10.10 5.54
N PRO A 98 -24.83 -9.46 4.94
CA PRO A 98 -24.75 -8.86 3.59
C PRO A 98 -23.69 -7.74 3.43
N ALA A 99 -23.24 -7.14 4.54
CA ALA A 99 -22.30 -6.02 4.54
C ALA A 99 -20.84 -6.44 4.75
N ALA A 100 -20.58 -7.67 5.19
CA ALA A 100 -19.23 -8.13 5.48
C ALA A 100 -18.54 -8.64 4.20
N LYS A 101 -17.51 -7.92 3.78
CA LYS A 101 -16.52 -8.44 2.83
C LYS A 101 -15.94 -9.72 3.41
N ALA A 102 -16.05 -10.86 2.72
CA ALA A 102 -15.66 -12.12 3.33
C ALA A 102 -15.03 -13.11 2.36
N MET A 103 -14.92 -12.78 1.07
CA MET A 103 -14.29 -13.66 0.10
C MET A 103 -13.90 -12.96 -1.19
N PHE A 104 -12.93 -13.53 -1.88
CA PHE A 104 -12.66 -13.29 -3.29
C PHE A 104 -12.70 -14.61 -4.05
N TYR A 105 -12.76 -14.56 -5.39
CA TYR A 105 -12.70 -15.77 -6.21
C TYR A 105 -11.39 -15.80 -6.97
N MET A 106 -10.74 -16.97 -7.00
CA MET A 106 -9.51 -17.21 -7.75
C MET A 106 -9.74 -18.31 -8.79
N ALA A 107 -9.21 -18.12 -9.99
CA ALA A 107 -9.29 -19.13 -11.05
C ALA A 107 -8.68 -20.43 -10.53
N LYS A 108 -9.40 -21.53 -10.76
CA LYS A 108 -9.07 -22.84 -10.22
C LYS A 108 -7.77 -23.41 -10.80
N TYR A 109 -7.45 -23.00 -12.02
CA TYR A 109 -6.27 -23.38 -12.77
C TYR A 109 -5.57 -22.14 -13.35
N GLU A 110 -4.35 -22.33 -13.86
CA GLU A 110 -3.67 -21.35 -14.72
C GLU A 110 -4.51 -21.07 -15.99
N ILE A 111 -4.32 -19.91 -16.62
CA ILE A 111 -4.99 -19.58 -17.89
C ILE A 111 -4.48 -20.53 -18.98
N ALA A 112 -5.36 -21.33 -19.57
CA ALA A 112 -5.00 -22.21 -20.67
C ALA A 112 -4.82 -21.47 -22.01
N GLU A 113 -4.00 -22.02 -22.91
CA GLU A 113 -3.77 -21.49 -24.27
C GLU A 113 -5.09 -21.33 -25.05
N ALA A 114 -5.95 -22.35 -25.09
CA ALA A 114 -7.27 -22.26 -25.74
C ALA A 114 -8.19 -21.19 -25.13
N GLN A 115 -8.08 -20.95 -23.82
CA GLN A 115 -8.86 -19.92 -23.13
C GLN A 115 -8.34 -18.52 -23.47
N TYR A 116 -7.01 -18.35 -23.49
CA TYR A 116 -6.36 -17.11 -23.91
C TYR A 116 -6.75 -16.73 -25.35
N LEU A 117 -6.54 -17.65 -26.29
CA LEU A 117 -6.83 -17.45 -27.72
C LEU A 117 -8.29 -17.14 -28.01
N ALA A 118 -9.24 -17.78 -27.29
CA ALA A 118 -10.67 -17.53 -27.46
C ALA A 118 -11.04 -16.05 -27.25
N VAL A 119 -10.30 -15.33 -26.40
CA VAL A 119 -10.54 -13.91 -26.11
C VAL A 119 -9.69 -13.01 -27.01
N THR A 120 -8.44 -13.38 -27.31
CA THR A 120 -7.48 -12.49 -27.97
C THR A 120 -7.43 -12.63 -29.49
N GLU A 121 -7.66 -13.83 -30.02
CA GLU A 121 -7.50 -14.13 -31.46
C GLU A 121 -8.81 -14.57 -32.14
N GLY A 122 -9.83 -14.95 -31.36
CA GLY A 122 -11.13 -15.37 -31.86
C GLY A 122 -11.30 -16.89 -31.91
N CYS A 123 -12.42 -17.35 -32.47
CA CYS A 123 -12.81 -18.75 -32.34
C CYS A 123 -12.09 -19.67 -33.34
N PRO A 124 -11.42 -20.73 -32.87
CA PRO A 124 -10.80 -21.69 -33.76
C PRO A 124 -11.87 -22.47 -34.55
N GLU A 125 -11.54 -22.89 -35.77
CA GLU A 125 -12.45 -23.70 -36.62
C GLU A 125 -12.77 -25.06 -36.01
N LYS A 126 -11.87 -25.58 -35.18
CA LYS A 126 -12.00 -26.89 -34.53
C LYS A 126 -12.13 -26.69 -33.03
N ALA A 127 -13.03 -27.47 -32.42
CA ALA A 127 -13.18 -27.49 -30.97
C ALA A 127 -11.84 -27.86 -30.29
N PRO A 128 -11.47 -27.14 -29.23
CA PRO A 128 -10.23 -27.41 -28.51
C PRO A 128 -10.30 -28.78 -27.81
N ARG A 129 -9.13 -29.38 -27.62
CA ARG A 129 -8.93 -30.69 -26.97
C ARG A 129 -7.90 -30.53 -25.86
N ARG A 130 -7.70 -31.57 -25.04
CA ARG A 130 -6.78 -31.56 -23.90
C ARG A 130 -5.40 -30.94 -24.14
N ARG A 131 -4.81 -31.12 -25.34
CA ARG A 131 -3.48 -30.55 -25.67
C ARG A 131 -3.47 -29.01 -25.69
N ASP A 132 -4.62 -28.42 -25.98
CA ASP A 132 -4.81 -26.97 -26.12
C ASP A 132 -5.10 -26.33 -24.74
N PHE A 133 -5.11 -27.15 -23.67
CA PHE A 133 -5.28 -26.73 -22.28
C PHE A 133 -3.98 -26.86 -21.47
N LEU A 134 -2.85 -26.60 -22.12
CA LEU A 134 -1.61 -26.21 -21.44
C LEU A 134 -1.74 -24.76 -20.97
N PRO A 135 -1.14 -24.37 -19.83
CA PRO A 135 -1.02 -22.97 -19.44
C PRO A 135 -0.39 -22.14 -20.57
N VAL A 136 -0.95 -20.95 -20.81
CA VAL A 136 -0.36 -20.00 -21.74
C VAL A 136 0.96 -19.47 -21.16
N THR A 137 2.02 -19.49 -21.95
CA THR A 137 3.37 -19.00 -21.60
C THR A 137 3.86 -18.00 -22.65
N GLU A 138 5.04 -17.42 -22.44
CA GLU A 138 5.63 -16.44 -23.39
C GLU A 138 4.75 -15.19 -23.62
N VAL A 139 3.83 -14.95 -22.69
CA VAL A 139 3.00 -13.75 -22.62
C VAL A 139 3.63 -12.72 -21.68
N THR A 140 3.41 -11.44 -21.96
CA THR A 140 3.81 -10.37 -21.03
C THR A 140 2.76 -10.23 -19.92
N LYS A 141 3.14 -9.61 -18.80
CA LYS A 141 2.14 -9.25 -17.77
C LYS A 141 1.04 -8.36 -18.36
N THR A 142 1.40 -7.43 -19.24
CA THR A 142 0.44 -6.52 -19.90
C THR A 142 -0.53 -7.27 -20.80
N ASP A 143 -0.08 -8.32 -21.50
CA ASP A 143 -0.95 -9.17 -22.32
C ASP A 143 -2.01 -9.86 -21.44
N LEU A 144 -1.62 -10.33 -20.26
CA LEU A 144 -2.54 -10.94 -19.28
C LEU A 144 -3.52 -9.93 -18.69
N ASP A 145 -3.07 -8.70 -18.40
CA ASP A 145 -3.96 -7.62 -17.95
C ASP A 145 -4.98 -7.27 -19.05
N ALA A 146 -4.53 -7.19 -20.31
CA ALA A 146 -5.39 -6.91 -21.46
C ALA A 146 -6.41 -8.04 -21.70
N PHE A 147 -5.98 -9.30 -21.56
CA PHE A 147 -6.86 -10.48 -21.60
C PHE A 147 -7.96 -10.39 -20.53
N ALA A 148 -7.59 -10.08 -19.28
CA ALA A 148 -8.55 -9.95 -18.18
C ALA A 148 -9.59 -8.84 -18.43
N GLN A 149 -9.16 -7.70 -18.98
CA GLN A 149 -10.05 -6.61 -19.37
C GLN A 149 -10.97 -6.99 -20.52
N ALA A 150 -10.44 -7.57 -21.59
CA ALA A 150 -11.21 -7.97 -22.77
C ALA A 150 -12.27 -9.01 -22.40
N TRP A 151 -11.93 -9.99 -21.58
CA TRP A 151 -12.89 -10.99 -21.13
C TRP A 151 -13.94 -10.42 -20.16
N THR A 152 -13.55 -9.52 -19.26
CA THR A 152 -14.52 -8.78 -18.42
C THR A 152 -15.55 -8.04 -19.28
N VAL A 153 -15.11 -7.31 -20.30
CA VAL A 153 -16.00 -6.59 -21.22
C VAL A 153 -16.91 -7.56 -21.98
N TRP A 154 -16.37 -8.72 -22.39
CA TRP A 154 -17.16 -9.75 -23.05
C TRP A 154 -18.24 -10.32 -22.12
N LEU A 155 -17.91 -10.63 -20.86
CA LEU A 155 -18.87 -11.13 -19.86
C LEU A 155 -19.99 -10.11 -19.62
N MET A 156 -19.66 -8.83 -19.45
CA MET A 156 -20.66 -7.77 -19.27
C MET A 156 -21.63 -7.65 -20.46
N ARG A 157 -21.18 -7.96 -21.67
CA ARG A 157 -22.00 -7.86 -22.89
C ARG A 157 -22.81 -9.12 -23.18
N ASN A 158 -22.26 -10.30 -22.90
CA ASN A 158 -22.80 -11.57 -23.40
C ASN A 158 -23.31 -12.50 -22.29
N ALA A 159 -22.86 -12.30 -21.05
CA ALA A 159 -23.25 -13.12 -19.90
C ALA A 159 -23.24 -12.32 -18.58
N PRO A 160 -23.90 -11.14 -18.51
CA PRO A 160 -23.82 -10.27 -17.33
C PRO A 160 -24.33 -10.95 -16.05
N GLU A 161 -25.29 -11.89 -16.17
CA GLU A 161 -25.84 -12.66 -15.05
C GLU A 161 -24.84 -13.66 -14.43
N SER A 162 -23.75 -13.99 -15.14
CA SER A 162 -22.69 -14.87 -14.61
C SER A 162 -21.69 -14.14 -13.71
N LEU A 163 -21.65 -12.80 -13.75
CA LEU A 163 -20.73 -12.01 -12.94
C LEU A 163 -21.23 -11.92 -11.51
N ALA A 164 -20.38 -12.30 -10.55
CA ALA A 164 -20.63 -12.05 -9.14
C ALA A 164 -20.81 -10.54 -8.87
N LEU A 165 -21.69 -10.21 -7.92
CA LEU A 165 -21.95 -8.82 -7.53
C LEU A 165 -21.43 -8.55 -6.12
N ALA A 166 -20.89 -7.35 -5.90
CA ALA A 166 -20.70 -6.80 -4.56
C ALA A 166 -21.57 -5.55 -4.42
N GLY A 167 -22.68 -5.67 -3.69
CA GLY A 167 -23.75 -4.68 -3.76
C GLY A 167 -24.29 -4.57 -5.19
N ALA A 168 -24.26 -3.35 -5.76
CA ALA A 168 -24.70 -3.09 -7.13
C ALA A 168 -23.55 -3.13 -8.17
N ALA A 169 -22.31 -3.32 -7.75
CA ALA A 169 -21.15 -3.29 -8.65
C ALA A 169 -20.82 -4.69 -9.17
N PRO A 170 -20.79 -4.90 -10.51
CA PRO A 170 -20.38 -6.17 -11.09
C PRO A 170 -18.89 -6.43 -10.90
N ALA A 171 -18.53 -7.71 -10.82
CA ALA A 171 -17.14 -8.14 -10.79
C ALA A 171 -16.39 -7.78 -12.08
N HIS A 172 -15.08 -7.63 -11.96
CA HIS A 172 -14.12 -7.60 -13.05
C HIS A 172 -12.95 -8.54 -12.75
N LEU A 173 -12.31 -9.04 -13.81
CA LEU A 173 -11.15 -9.92 -13.72
C LEU A 173 -9.86 -9.10 -13.65
N ARG A 174 -8.87 -9.62 -12.92
CA ARG A 174 -7.50 -9.09 -12.87
C ARG A 174 -6.50 -10.18 -12.43
N LEU A 175 -5.20 -9.91 -12.57
CA LEU A 175 -4.19 -10.70 -11.89
C LEU A 175 -4.33 -10.59 -10.35
N PRO A 176 -4.01 -11.65 -9.58
CA PRO A 176 -3.99 -11.60 -8.11
C PRO A 176 -2.92 -10.61 -7.63
N THR A 177 -3.13 -10.00 -6.47
CA THR A 177 -2.03 -9.39 -5.71
C THR A 177 -1.08 -10.48 -5.22
N GLU A 178 0.13 -10.10 -4.83
CA GLU A 178 1.08 -11.06 -4.26
C GLU A 178 0.52 -11.70 -2.96
N GLU A 179 -0.16 -10.89 -2.14
CA GLU A 179 -0.80 -11.29 -0.90
C GLU A 179 -1.92 -12.32 -1.14
N GLU A 180 -2.82 -12.05 -2.09
CA GLU A 180 -3.90 -12.99 -2.45
C GLU A 180 -3.33 -14.31 -2.99
N TRP A 181 -2.28 -14.23 -3.81
CA TRP A 181 -1.63 -15.40 -4.39
C TRP A 181 -1.01 -16.28 -3.30
N GLU A 182 -0.20 -15.71 -2.41
CA GLU A 182 0.48 -16.48 -1.38
C GLU A 182 -0.52 -17.03 -0.34
N PHE A 183 -1.51 -16.23 0.05
CA PHE A 183 -2.58 -16.67 0.95
C PHE A 183 -3.33 -17.87 0.38
N ALA A 184 -3.72 -17.80 -0.89
CA ALA A 184 -4.40 -18.88 -1.59
C ALA A 184 -3.51 -20.11 -1.78
N ALA A 185 -2.24 -19.94 -2.15
CA ALA A 185 -1.28 -21.03 -2.33
C ALA A 185 -1.06 -21.82 -1.03
N ARG A 186 -1.03 -21.14 0.13
CA ARG A 186 -0.92 -21.73 1.46
C ARG A 186 -2.19 -22.44 1.95
N GLY A 187 -3.30 -22.31 1.25
CA GLY A 187 -4.58 -22.92 1.60
C GLY A 187 -5.54 -22.01 2.39
N GLY A 188 -5.20 -20.72 2.55
CA GLY A 188 -6.05 -19.72 3.20
C GLY A 188 -6.52 -20.15 4.60
N LEU A 189 -7.80 -19.90 4.90
CA LEU A 189 -8.41 -20.33 6.17
C LEU A 189 -8.86 -21.80 6.21
N ALA A 190 -8.66 -22.57 5.13
CA ALA A 190 -8.90 -24.01 5.15
C ALA A 190 -7.77 -24.77 5.87
N VAL A 191 -6.69 -24.07 6.23
CA VAL A 191 -5.51 -24.61 6.90
C VAL A 191 -5.40 -24.02 8.31
N ASP A 192 -5.03 -24.87 9.27
CA ASP A 192 -4.77 -24.43 10.64
C ASP A 192 -3.63 -23.38 10.67
N PRO A 193 -3.74 -22.30 11.48
CA PRO A 193 -2.71 -21.27 11.57
C PRO A 193 -1.29 -21.79 11.87
N ALA A 194 -1.15 -22.91 12.59
CA ALA A 194 0.14 -23.53 12.86
C ALA A 194 0.79 -24.13 11.59
N LEU A 195 -0.04 -24.62 10.66
CA LEU A 195 0.40 -25.23 9.40
C LEU A 195 0.54 -24.20 8.27
N PHE A 196 -0.19 -23.08 8.33
CA PHE A 196 -0.19 -22.02 7.31
C PHE A 196 1.23 -21.47 7.01
N ARG A 197 2.09 -21.44 8.04
CA ARG A 197 3.49 -20.96 7.93
C ARG A 197 4.47 -21.99 7.36
N GLY A 198 4.00 -23.19 6.99
CA GLY A 198 4.82 -24.20 6.33
C GLY A 198 5.41 -23.70 5.00
N ALA A 199 6.51 -24.33 4.57
CA ALA A 199 7.12 -24.04 3.27
C ALA A 199 6.21 -24.45 2.10
N LEU A 200 5.45 -25.53 2.29
CA LEU A 200 4.45 -26.05 1.36
C LEU A 200 3.07 -26.04 2.05
N PRO A 201 1.97 -25.98 1.28
CA PRO A 201 0.65 -26.26 1.82
C PRO A 201 0.61 -27.70 2.39
N PRO A 202 -0.28 -27.99 3.36
CA PRO A 202 -0.38 -29.32 3.94
C PRO A 202 -0.60 -30.41 2.89
N ILE A 203 0.31 -31.38 2.85
CA ILE A 203 0.17 -32.59 2.05
C ILE A 203 -0.33 -33.72 2.97
N PRO A 204 -1.41 -34.43 2.60
CA PRO A 204 -1.93 -35.52 3.42
C PRO A 204 -0.90 -36.62 3.68
N PRO A 205 -0.88 -37.24 4.88
CA PRO A 205 0.02 -38.34 5.18
C PRO A 205 -0.08 -39.48 4.16
N GLY A 206 1.06 -39.98 3.69
CA GLY A 206 1.13 -41.05 2.69
C GLY A 206 1.20 -40.57 1.24
N HIS A 207 1.08 -39.27 1.00
CA HIS A 207 1.29 -38.66 -0.31
C HIS A 207 2.63 -37.93 -0.41
N SER A 208 3.16 -37.86 -1.63
CA SER A 208 4.37 -37.15 -2.01
C SER A 208 4.06 -35.75 -2.54
N ALA A 209 5.02 -34.83 -2.46
CA ALA A 209 4.85 -33.48 -3.01
C ALA A 209 4.68 -33.48 -4.53
N SER A 210 5.26 -34.45 -5.24
CA SER A 210 5.16 -34.60 -6.70
C SER A 210 3.75 -34.91 -7.19
N GLU A 211 2.85 -35.37 -6.31
CA GLU A 211 1.41 -35.54 -6.62
C GLU A 211 0.65 -34.21 -6.67
N TYR A 212 1.23 -33.12 -6.14
CA TYR A 212 0.62 -31.79 -6.01
C TYR A 212 1.39 -30.70 -6.76
N ILE A 213 2.69 -30.91 -7.02
CA ILE A 213 3.62 -29.91 -7.53
C ILE A 213 4.29 -30.43 -8.80
N ALA A 214 4.13 -29.71 -9.91
CA ALA A 214 4.75 -30.01 -11.19
C ALA A 214 6.17 -29.40 -11.24
N HIS A 215 7.16 -30.10 -10.68
CA HIS A 215 8.55 -29.61 -10.53
C HIS A 215 9.52 -30.24 -11.54
N GLY A 216 10.75 -29.72 -11.62
CA GLY A 216 11.79 -30.15 -12.56
C GLY A 216 12.37 -31.56 -12.37
N GLY A 217 11.86 -32.33 -11.40
CA GLY A 217 12.29 -33.71 -11.16
C GLY A 217 11.71 -34.67 -12.19
N ASN A 218 12.44 -35.75 -12.48
CA ASN A 218 12.01 -36.78 -13.44
C ASN A 218 10.80 -37.59 -12.96
N ASP A 219 10.52 -37.57 -11.65
CA ASP A 219 9.35 -38.12 -10.98
C ASP A 219 8.11 -37.21 -11.07
N SER A 220 8.25 -36.00 -11.63
CA SER A 220 7.19 -35.03 -11.84
C SER A 220 7.21 -34.47 -13.27
N ALA A 221 7.38 -33.17 -13.48
CA ALA A 221 7.25 -32.52 -14.79
C ALA A 221 8.49 -32.68 -15.68
N GLY A 222 9.67 -32.91 -15.10
CA GLY A 222 10.92 -33.13 -15.86
C GLY A 222 11.22 -32.03 -16.89
N GLY A 223 10.89 -30.77 -16.58
CA GLY A 223 11.10 -29.63 -17.48
C GLY A 223 10.01 -29.41 -18.52
N LYS A 224 8.88 -30.11 -18.45
CA LYS A 224 7.77 -29.98 -19.42
C LYS A 224 6.51 -29.46 -18.75
N VAL A 225 5.93 -28.41 -19.32
CA VAL A 225 4.61 -27.90 -18.92
C VAL A 225 3.56 -29.00 -19.11
N GLN A 226 2.68 -29.14 -18.12
CA GLN A 226 1.60 -30.11 -18.10
C GLN A 226 0.25 -29.42 -18.37
N ALA A 227 -0.74 -30.20 -18.80
CA ALA A 227 -2.11 -29.68 -18.92
C ALA A 227 -2.64 -29.30 -17.54
N ILE A 228 -3.42 -28.22 -17.48
CA ILE A 228 -4.00 -27.73 -16.24
C ILE A 228 -4.76 -28.83 -15.48
N GLY A 229 -4.72 -28.79 -14.15
CA GLY A 229 -5.48 -29.68 -13.28
C GLY A 229 -5.08 -31.16 -13.38
N THR A 230 -3.86 -31.45 -13.84
CA THR A 230 -3.33 -32.82 -13.90
C THR A 230 -2.97 -33.35 -12.51
N LEU A 231 -2.47 -32.48 -11.62
CA LEU A 231 -2.07 -32.83 -10.26
C LEU A 231 -3.16 -32.52 -9.23
N ALA A 232 -3.00 -33.05 -8.02
CA ALA A 232 -3.96 -32.86 -6.93
C ALA A 232 -4.00 -31.39 -6.46
N PRO A 233 -5.16 -30.89 -6.00
CA PRO A 233 -5.29 -29.51 -5.56
C PRO A 233 -4.73 -29.28 -4.16
N ASN A 234 -4.50 -28.01 -3.83
CA ASN A 234 -4.29 -27.58 -2.45
C ASN A 234 -5.62 -27.60 -1.64
N PRO A 235 -5.60 -27.30 -0.32
CA PRO A 235 -6.79 -27.34 0.53
C PRO A 235 -7.98 -26.46 0.09
N LEU A 236 -7.78 -25.46 -0.78
CA LEU A 236 -8.87 -24.63 -1.33
C LEU A 236 -9.49 -25.21 -2.60
N GLY A 237 -8.95 -26.33 -3.11
CA GLY A 237 -9.34 -26.87 -4.42
C GLY A 237 -8.65 -26.17 -5.59
N LEU A 238 -7.59 -25.39 -5.35
CA LEU A 238 -6.80 -24.73 -6.39
C LEU A 238 -5.69 -25.68 -6.86
N HIS A 239 -5.55 -25.81 -8.17
CA HIS A 239 -4.54 -26.67 -8.79
C HIS A 239 -3.37 -25.84 -9.31
N ASP A 240 -2.21 -26.48 -9.45
CA ASP A 240 -1.03 -25.91 -10.10
C ASP A 240 -0.56 -24.59 -9.47
N MET A 241 -0.84 -24.38 -8.18
CA MET A 241 -0.38 -23.18 -7.45
C MET A 241 1.15 -23.18 -7.26
N LEU A 242 1.79 -24.35 -7.36
CA LEU A 242 3.24 -24.51 -7.21
C LEU A 242 3.75 -25.40 -8.37
N GLY A 243 4.80 -24.95 -9.05
CA GLY A 243 5.32 -25.60 -10.25
C GLY A 243 4.50 -25.30 -11.51
N ASN A 244 4.59 -26.19 -12.51
CA ASN A 244 4.00 -26.07 -13.84
C ASN A 244 4.48 -24.82 -14.60
N VAL A 245 3.81 -23.67 -14.43
CA VAL A 245 4.33 -22.37 -14.85
C VAL A 245 4.34 -21.39 -13.68
N SER A 246 5.32 -20.49 -13.67
CA SER A 246 5.28 -19.38 -12.72
C SER A 246 4.15 -18.42 -13.09
N GLU A 247 3.55 -17.79 -12.09
CA GLU A 247 2.40 -16.91 -12.32
C GLU A 247 2.76 -15.45 -12.05
N TYR A 248 2.54 -14.57 -13.04
CA TYR A 248 2.60 -13.13 -12.83
C TYR A 248 1.50 -12.66 -11.86
N VAL A 249 1.87 -11.75 -10.96
CA VAL A 249 0.92 -11.08 -10.05
C VAL A 249 0.83 -9.58 -10.36
N LEU A 250 -0.20 -8.93 -9.82
CA LEU A 250 -0.51 -7.52 -10.04
C LEU A 250 0.50 -6.57 -9.37
N THR A 251 0.89 -6.89 -8.14
CA THR A 251 1.71 -6.02 -7.29
C THR A 251 3.14 -5.91 -7.86
N PRO A 252 3.74 -4.69 -7.97
CA PRO A 252 5.13 -4.55 -8.36
C PRO A 252 6.06 -5.15 -7.30
N PHE A 253 7.27 -5.51 -7.71
CA PHE A 253 8.26 -6.05 -6.78
C PHE A 253 8.64 -5.01 -5.73
N ALA A 254 8.78 -5.44 -4.49
CA ALA A 254 9.40 -4.65 -3.42
C ALA A 254 10.15 -5.60 -2.50
N MET A 255 11.38 -5.24 -2.13
CA MET A 255 12.17 -6.00 -1.17
C MET A 255 11.50 -6.05 0.20
N VAL A 256 11.77 -7.06 0.99
CA VAL A 256 11.40 -7.10 2.41
C VAL A 256 12.43 -6.33 3.24
N ARG A 257 11.97 -5.35 4.02
CA ARG A 257 12.75 -4.59 5.00
C ARG A 257 12.13 -4.77 6.39
N HIS A 258 12.70 -5.67 7.19
CA HIS A 258 12.33 -5.88 8.60
C HIS A 258 10.80 -6.01 8.82
N GLY A 259 10.20 -7.08 8.31
CA GLY A 259 8.78 -7.38 8.58
C GLY A 259 7.76 -6.64 7.71
N ARG A 260 8.21 -5.80 6.76
CA ARG A 260 7.36 -5.09 5.79
C ARG A 260 8.01 -5.01 4.41
N LEU A 261 7.24 -4.62 3.39
CA LEU A 261 7.79 -4.26 2.08
C LEU A 261 8.54 -2.92 2.13
N HIS A 262 9.62 -2.83 1.37
CA HIS A 262 10.37 -1.61 1.10
C HIS A 262 9.53 -0.65 0.25
N GLY A 263 9.79 0.66 0.35
CA GLY A 263 9.00 1.68 -0.37
C GLY A 263 9.36 1.83 -1.85
N GLN A 264 10.39 1.13 -2.34
CA GLN A 264 10.80 1.17 -3.74
C GLN A 264 10.07 0.10 -4.53
N ALA A 265 9.27 0.53 -5.51
CA ALA A 265 8.70 -0.36 -6.51
C ALA A 265 9.75 -0.74 -7.56
N GLY A 266 9.86 -2.03 -7.84
CA GLY A 266 10.74 -2.65 -8.83
C GLY A 266 9.97 -3.17 -10.03
N GLY A 267 10.46 -4.27 -10.60
CA GLY A 267 9.87 -4.94 -11.75
C GLY A 267 8.57 -5.70 -11.46
N HIS A 268 8.25 -6.65 -12.32
CA HIS A 268 7.13 -7.55 -12.13
C HIS A 268 7.49 -8.65 -11.13
N VAL A 269 6.47 -9.22 -10.50
CA VAL A 269 6.63 -10.36 -9.60
C VAL A 269 6.04 -11.58 -10.27
N LYS A 270 6.79 -12.70 -10.26
CA LYS A 270 6.24 -14.03 -10.56
C LYS A 270 6.38 -14.96 -9.35
N ARG A 271 5.45 -15.89 -9.21
CA ARG A 271 5.28 -16.75 -8.01
C ARG A 271 5.23 -18.23 -8.38
N GLY A 272 5.46 -19.09 -7.39
CA GLY A 272 5.16 -20.53 -7.43
C GLY A 272 6.22 -21.45 -8.04
N GLY A 273 7.23 -20.92 -8.73
CA GLY A 273 8.19 -21.74 -9.48
C GLY A 273 7.57 -22.28 -10.77
N ASP A 274 8.32 -23.09 -11.51
CA ASP A 274 7.87 -23.65 -12.79
C ASP A 274 8.31 -25.10 -12.97
N ALA A 275 7.90 -25.74 -14.08
CA ALA A 275 8.19 -27.13 -14.42
C ALA A 275 9.69 -27.47 -14.53
N ARG A 276 10.60 -26.50 -14.46
CA ARG A 276 12.07 -26.70 -14.42
C ARG A 276 12.65 -26.47 -13.03
N THR A 277 11.90 -25.84 -12.15
CA THR A 277 12.38 -25.47 -10.81
C THR A 277 12.53 -26.73 -9.95
N PRO A 278 13.68 -26.96 -9.29
CA PRO A 278 13.85 -28.05 -8.35
C PRO A 278 12.86 -27.98 -7.18
N LEU A 279 12.38 -29.13 -6.71
CA LEU A 279 11.34 -29.19 -5.67
C LEU A 279 11.76 -28.50 -4.36
N ASP A 280 13.03 -28.60 -3.98
CA ASP A 280 13.61 -27.97 -2.78
C ASP A 280 13.68 -26.43 -2.87
N GLN A 281 13.48 -25.86 -4.06
CA GLN A 281 13.42 -24.41 -4.31
C GLN A 281 11.99 -23.88 -4.49
N ILE A 282 10.99 -24.78 -4.54
CA ILE A 282 9.58 -24.42 -4.65
C ILE A 282 8.97 -24.35 -3.26
N THR A 283 8.46 -23.17 -2.90
CA THR A 283 7.71 -22.92 -1.67
C THR A 283 6.55 -21.98 -1.96
N SER A 284 5.56 -21.94 -1.07
CA SER A 284 4.50 -20.92 -1.14
C SER A 284 5.02 -19.49 -1.04
N ALA A 285 6.23 -19.28 -0.50
CA ALA A 285 6.89 -17.98 -0.38
C ALA A 285 7.78 -17.62 -1.58
N THR A 286 8.03 -18.56 -2.51
CA THR A 286 8.96 -18.36 -3.63
C THR A 286 8.45 -17.25 -4.56
N ARG A 287 9.24 -16.19 -4.73
CA ARG A 287 9.04 -15.10 -5.71
C ARG A 287 10.31 -14.81 -6.46
N PHE A 288 10.14 -14.28 -7.67
CA PHE A 288 11.21 -13.70 -8.47
C PHE A 288 10.80 -12.31 -8.92
N GLU A 289 11.78 -11.42 -9.02
CA GLU A 289 11.64 -10.16 -9.75
C GLU A 289 11.94 -10.40 -11.23
N VAL A 290 11.05 -9.93 -12.10
CA VAL A 290 11.21 -9.99 -13.55
C VAL A 290 11.30 -8.56 -14.07
N PRO A 291 12.36 -8.19 -14.81
CA PRO A 291 12.44 -6.87 -15.41
C PRO A 291 11.30 -6.69 -16.42
N PRO A 292 10.57 -5.56 -16.44
CA PRO A 292 9.49 -5.34 -17.40
C PRO A 292 9.95 -5.31 -18.87
N PHE A 293 11.20 -4.95 -19.10
CA PHE A 293 11.81 -4.85 -20.42
C PHE A 293 13.12 -5.64 -20.44
N ASP A 294 13.36 -6.34 -21.54
CA ASP A 294 14.62 -7.00 -21.80
C ASP A 294 15.56 -6.05 -22.53
N ALA A 295 16.65 -5.67 -21.86
CA ALA A 295 17.64 -4.73 -22.39
C ALA A 295 18.40 -5.29 -23.61
N HIS A 296 18.45 -6.62 -23.78
CA HIS A 296 19.11 -7.26 -24.91
C HIS A 296 18.24 -7.23 -26.17
N SER A 297 17.02 -7.77 -26.09
CA SER A 297 16.07 -7.76 -27.21
C SER A 297 15.47 -6.38 -27.48
N LYS A 298 15.51 -5.47 -26.49
CA LYS A 298 14.88 -4.13 -26.53
C LYS A 298 13.36 -4.22 -26.69
N ASP A 299 12.75 -5.23 -26.09
CA ASP A 299 11.31 -5.49 -26.11
C ASP A 299 10.79 -5.74 -24.69
N VAL A 300 9.47 -5.87 -24.55
CA VAL A 300 8.80 -6.25 -23.30
C VAL A 300 9.17 -7.69 -22.95
N THR A 301 9.49 -7.94 -21.69
CA THR A 301 9.96 -9.25 -21.24
C THR A 301 8.90 -10.34 -21.39
N ARG A 302 9.28 -11.44 -22.04
CA ARG A 302 8.51 -12.68 -22.17
C ARG A 302 9.33 -13.83 -21.61
N GLU A 303 8.73 -14.64 -20.75
CA GLU A 303 9.39 -15.75 -20.07
C GLU A 303 8.77 -17.08 -20.51
N ALA A 304 9.61 -18.03 -20.93
CA ALA A 304 9.18 -19.30 -21.52
C ALA A 304 8.30 -20.18 -20.61
N PHE A 305 8.37 -19.98 -19.30
CA PHE A 305 7.64 -20.77 -18.30
C PHE A 305 6.88 -19.86 -17.32
N THR A 306 6.45 -18.68 -17.78
CA THR A 306 5.62 -17.78 -16.97
C THR A 306 4.31 -17.50 -17.69
N GLY A 307 3.21 -17.72 -16.98
CA GLY A 307 1.85 -17.40 -17.41
C GLY A 307 1.13 -16.58 -16.34
N GLY A 308 -0.14 -16.88 -16.11
CA GLY A 308 -0.89 -16.23 -15.06
C GLY A 308 -2.19 -16.93 -14.71
N ARG A 309 -2.79 -16.41 -13.65
CA ARG A 309 -4.08 -16.81 -13.09
C ARG A 309 -4.87 -15.54 -12.80
N LEU A 310 -6.20 -15.64 -12.82
CA LEU A 310 -7.07 -14.50 -12.57
C LEU A 310 -7.78 -14.62 -11.22
N VAL A 311 -8.11 -13.46 -10.66
CA VAL A 311 -9.07 -13.33 -9.56
C VAL A 311 -10.21 -12.41 -9.99
N LEU A 312 -11.37 -12.56 -9.34
CA LEU A 312 -12.44 -11.59 -9.43
C LEU A 312 -12.26 -10.48 -8.40
N SER A 313 -12.56 -9.26 -8.81
CA SER A 313 -12.57 -8.07 -7.97
C SER A 313 -13.75 -7.18 -8.27
N THR A 314 -13.99 -6.23 -7.38
CA THR A 314 -15.07 -5.26 -7.48
C THR A 314 -14.59 -3.92 -6.92
N LEU A 315 -15.41 -2.88 -7.02
CA LEU A 315 -15.06 -1.59 -6.45
C LEU A 315 -14.96 -1.70 -4.93
N SER A 316 -13.95 -1.07 -4.34
CA SER A 316 -13.76 -1.08 -2.88
C SER A 316 -14.89 -0.36 -2.14
N ILE A 317 -15.51 0.61 -2.79
CA ILE A 317 -16.69 1.36 -2.37
C ILE A 317 -17.69 1.33 -3.53
N THR A 318 -18.88 0.79 -3.30
CA THR A 318 -19.92 0.59 -4.30
C THR A 318 -21.15 1.49 -4.08
N SER A 319 -21.24 2.15 -2.93
CA SER A 319 -22.31 3.10 -2.61
C SER A 319 -21.85 4.20 -1.63
N ALA A 320 -22.58 5.33 -1.62
CA ALA A 320 -22.35 6.40 -0.67
C ALA A 320 -22.60 5.96 0.79
N GLU A 321 -23.50 5.00 0.99
CA GLU A 321 -23.83 4.44 2.29
C GLU A 321 -22.68 3.56 2.82
N GLN A 322 -22.06 2.76 1.95
CA GLN A 322 -20.84 2.02 2.28
C GLN A 322 -19.69 2.97 2.60
N ALA A 323 -19.52 4.07 1.86
CA ALA A 323 -18.47 5.05 2.14
C ALA A 323 -18.61 5.66 3.54
N LYS A 324 -19.85 6.00 3.95
CA LYS A 324 -20.15 6.49 5.30
C LYS A 324 -19.87 5.42 6.37
N ALA A 325 -20.25 4.17 6.10
CA ALA A 325 -19.98 3.05 7.01
C ALA A 325 -18.48 2.81 7.20
N VAL A 326 -17.70 2.86 6.12
CA VAL A 326 -16.23 2.77 6.16
C VAL A 326 -15.63 3.91 6.98
N ALA A 327 -16.05 5.16 6.74
CA ALA A 327 -15.55 6.31 7.49
C ALA A 327 -15.88 6.20 8.99
N ALA A 328 -17.10 5.78 9.34
CA ALA A 328 -17.50 5.58 10.73
C ALA A 328 -16.75 4.42 11.40
N ALA A 329 -16.47 3.34 10.67
CA ALA A 329 -15.70 2.21 11.17
C ALA A 329 -14.23 2.60 11.40
N LEU A 330 -13.60 3.33 10.47
CA LEU A 330 -12.25 3.87 10.64
C LEU A 330 -12.17 4.83 11.84
N GLU A 331 -13.17 5.69 12.01
CA GLU A 331 -13.26 6.59 13.18
C GLU A 331 -13.50 5.83 14.49
N THR A 332 -14.09 4.63 14.42
CA THR A 332 -14.23 3.76 15.60
C THR A 332 -12.90 3.07 15.91
N LEU A 333 -12.19 2.59 14.89
CA LEU A 333 -10.84 1.99 15.03
C LEU A 333 -9.78 2.99 15.47
N SER A 334 -9.94 4.29 15.15
CA SER A 334 -9.01 5.35 15.57
C SER A 334 -9.19 5.76 17.03
N ARG A 335 -10.34 5.44 17.65
CA ARG A 335 -10.58 5.71 19.07
C ARG A 335 -9.75 4.75 19.91
N ALA A 336 -9.11 5.30 20.93
CA ALA A 336 -8.49 4.49 21.97
C ALA A 336 -9.55 3.56 22.59
N ASP A 337 -9.28 2.25 22.59
CA ASP A 337 -10.14 1.28 23.26
C ASP A 337 -9.99 1.47 24.78
N PRO A 338 -11.07 1.86 25.50
CA PRO A 338 -11.01 2.10 26.94
C PRO A 338 -10.66 0.86 27.77
N ALA A 339 -10.78 -0.35 27.21
CA ALA A 339 -10.39 -1.62 27.83
C ALA A 339 -8.96 -2.05 27.45
N LEU A 340 -8.44 -1.63 26.29
CA LEU A 340 -7.06 -1.89 25.83
C LEU A 340 -6.07 -0.77 26.16
N ASP A 341 -6.45 0.19 27.00
CA ASP A 341 -5.53 1.09 27.72
C ASP A 341 -4.47 0.32 28.57
N SER A 342 -4.57 -1.01 28.60
CA SER A 342 -3.67 -1.95 29.29
C SER A 342 -3.25 -3.19 28.48
N ALA A 343 -3.41 -3.23 27.14
CA ALA A 343 -3.24 -4.47 26.34
C ALA A 343 -2.33 -4.40 25.06
N ALA A 344 -1.64 -3.29 24.77
CA ALA A 344 -0.86 -3.12 23.53
C ALA A 344 0.57 -2.54 23.70
N SER A 345 1.08 -2.41 24.92
CA SER A 345 2.31 -1.69 25.22
C SER A 345 3.47 -2.61 25.67
N GLU A 346 4.71 -2.21 25.39
CA GLU A 346 5.91 -2.80 26.03
C GLU A 346 5.81 -2.82 27.57
N ALA A 347 4.97 -1.97 28.17
CA ALA A 347 4.69 -1.97 29.62
C ALA A 347 3.99 -3.26 30.08
N GLU A 348 3.25 -3.92 29.20
CA GLU A 348 2.57 -5.18 29.52
C GLU A 348 3.41 -6.41 29.22
N VAL A 349 4.36 -6.33 28.27
CA VAL A 349 5.43 -7.33 28.16
C VAL A 349 6.23 -7.38 29.46
N LEU A 350 6.51 -6.21 30.05
CA LEU A 350 7.11 -6.11 31.37
C LEU A 350 6.17 -6.62 32.48
N ALA A 351 4.86 -6.34 32.41
CA ALA A 351 3.89 -6.85 33.39
C ALA A 351 3.69 -8.38 33.31
N LEU A 352 3.78 -8.95 32.10
CA LEU A 352 3.78 -10.40 31.84
C LEU A 352 5.06 -11.03 32.40
N LEU A 353 6.22 -10.42 32.17
CA LEU A 353 7.48 -10.89 32.75
C LEU A 353 7.46 -10.83 34.29
N ASP A 354 6.89 -9.78 34.88
CA ASP A 354 6.69 -9.69 36.34
C ASP A 354 5.70 -10.75 36.85
N ARG A 355 4.69 -11.13 36.05
CA ARG A 355 3.75 -12.22 36.38
C ARG A 355 4.43 -13.59 36.30
N LEU A 356 5.15 -13.87 35.22
CA LEU A 356 5.94 -15.08 35.04
C LEU A 356 7.02 -15.23 36.13
N GLN A 357 7.61 -14.12 36.59
CA GLN A 357 8.50 -14.09 37.73
C GLN A 357 7.80 -14.46 39.05
N ARG A 358 6.52 -14.12 39.24
CA ARG A 358 5.77 -14.53 40.45
C ARG A 358 5.32 -15.99 40.39
N GLU A 359 5.01 -16.50 39.20
CA GLU A 359 4.49 -17.84 38.96
C GLU A 359 5.58 -18.91 38.80
N ALA A 360 6.83 -18.51 38.52
CA ALA A 360 7.94 -19.44 38.41
C ALA A 360 8.20 -20.19 39.73
N GLY A 361 8.08 -21.52 39.68
CA GLY A 361 8.20 -22.42 40.83
C GLY A 361 9.63 -22.61 41.37
N ASP A 362 10.66 -22.20 40.62
CA ASP A 362 12.06 -22.33 41.01
C ASP A 362 12.79 -20.98 41.07
N ALA A 363 13.86 -20.90 41.87
CA ALA A 363 14.65 -19.66 42.00
C ALA A 363 15.36 -19.26 40.69
N ALA A 364 15.69 -20.24 39.85
CA ALA A 364 16.36 -20.02 38.58
C ALA A 364 15.42 -19.35 37.55
N GLY A 365 14.17 -19.80 37.42
CA GLY A 365 13.17 -19.17 36.56
C GLY A 365 12.89 -17.72 36.96
N ARG A 366 12.73 -17.46 38.26
CA ARG A 366 12.56 -16.09 38.79
C ARG A 366 13.72 -15.17 38.44
N SER A 367 14.95 -15.65 38.59
CA SER A 367 16.14 -14.87 38.25
C SER A 367 16.28 -14.59 36.75
N ARG A 368 15.86 -15.54 35.88
CA ARG A 368 15.90 -15.36 34.42
C ARG A 368 14.89 -14.31 33.94
N PHE A 369 13.64 -14.38 34.41
CA PHE A 369 12.63 -13.38 34.06
C PHE A 369 12.98 -11.99 34.61
N ALA A 370 13.52 -11.91 35.84
CA ALA A 370 14.00 -10.65 36.41
C ALA A 370 15.14 -10.03 35.58
N ALA A 371 16.06 -10.85 35.06
CA ALA A 371 17.14 -10.38 34.19
C ALA A 371 16.60 -9.86 32.85
N ILE A 372 15.67 -10.57 32.21
CA ILE A 372 15.04 -10.15 30.95
C ILE A 372 14.27 -8.83 31.14
N ALA A 373 13.46 -8.73 32.19
CA ALA A 373 12.71 -7.52 32.50
C ALA A 373 13.64 -6.33 32.76
N ARG A 374 14.76 -6.53 33.46
CA ARG A 374 15.76 -5.49 33.67
C ARG A 374 16.41 -5.05 32.36
N THR A 375 16.85 -5.98 31.51
CA THR A 375 17.45 -5.65 30.21
C THR A 375 16.49 -4.85 29.33
N ILE A 376 15.21 -5.22 29.30
CA ILE A 376 14.19 -4.48 28.54
C ILE A 376 13.98 -3.08 29.12
N ARG A 377 13.91 -2.93 30.45
CA ARG A 377 13.78 -1.61 31.10
C ARG A 377 15.00 -0.72 30.83
N GLU A 378 16.21 -1.26 30.88
CA GLU A 378 17.46 -0.55 30.60
C GLU A 378 17.54 -0.12 29.13
N ALA A 379 17.21 -1.03 28.20
CA ALA A 379 17.13 -0.71 26.78
C ALA A 379 16.09 0.38 26.51
N ARG A 380 14.90 0.29 27.13
CA ARG A 380 13.84 1.32 27.02
C ARG A 380 14.30 2.67 27.54
N ALA A 381 14.95 2.69 28.70
CA ALA A 381 15.47 3.93 29.28
C ALA A 381 16.49 4.59 28.34
N GLU A 382 17.38 3.80 27.73
CA GLU A 382 18.36 4.30 26.76
C GLU A 382 17.70 4.78 25.46
N THR A 383 16.75 4.02 24.91
CA THR A 383 16.01 4.42 23.70
C THR A 383 15.20 5.69 23.93
N ASN A 384 14.49 5.81 25.06
CA ASN A 384 13.77 7.03 25.42
C ASN A 384 14.72 8.20 25.61
N ALA A 385 15.87 7.99 26.27
CA ALA A 385 16.86 9.03 26.46
C ALA A 385 17.47 9.49 25.12
N GLN A 386 17.71 8.58 24.18
CA GLN A 386 18.15 8.89 22.82
C GLN A 386 17.09 9.68 22.05
N ARG A 387 15.84 9.22 22.07
CA ARG A 387 14.70 9.91 21.45
C ARG A 387 14.55 11.33 21.98
N ASP A 388 14.54 11.49 23.30
CA ASP A 388 14.36 12.79 23.94
C ASP A 388 15.54 13.73 23.64
N ARG A 389 16.78 13.22 23.55
CA ARG A 389 17.93 13.98 23.05
C ARG A 389 17.74 14.43 21.61
N THR A 390 17.28 13.54 20.73
CA THR A 390 16.99 13.86 19.32
C THR A 390 15.93 14.95 19.20
N ILE A 391 14.81 14.82 19.91
CA ILE A 391 13.74 15.83 19.92
C ILE A 391 14.31 17.19 20.35
N ARG A 392 15.07 17.25 21.45
CA ARG A 392 15.66 18.51 21.93
C ARG A 392 16.66 19.12 20.95
N MET A 393 17.45 18.31 20.25
CA MET A 393 18.37 18.81 19.21
C MET A 393 17.60 19.43 18.04
N ILE A 394 16.54 18.76 17.57
CA ILE A 394 15.73 19.26 16.46
C ILE A 394 14.96 20.52 16.89
N LEU A 395 14.34 20.54 18.08
CA LEU A 395 13.71 21.74 18.65
C LEU A 395 14.69 22.91 18.75
N GLY A 396 15.91 22.66 19.24
CA GLY A 396 16.97 23.66 19.29
C GLY A 396 17.30 24.20 17.91
N SER A 397 17.39 23.33 16.90
CA SER A 397 17.58 23.74 15.50
C SER A 397 16.42 24.57 14.99
N SER A 398 15.17 24.18 15.26
CA SER A 398 13.97 24.94 14.86
C SER A 398 13.97 26.35 15.46
N VAL A 399 14.32 26.49 16.74
CA VAL A 399 14.44 27.80 17.40
C VAL A 399 15.56 28.64 16.77
N LEU A 400 16.70 28.02 16.43
CA LEU A 400 17.81 28.73 15.78
C LEU A 400 17.44 29.20 14.36
N THR A 401 16.78 28.36 13.57
CA THR A 401 16.32 28.73 12.23
C THR A 401 15.26 29.84 12.31
N CYS A 402 14.35 29.79 13.29
CA CYS A 402 13.45 30.90 13.59
C CYS A 402 14.22 32.19 13.90
N ASP A 403 15.22 32.13 14.78
CA ASP A 403 16.04 33.28 15.17
C ASP A 403 16.74 33.93 13.97
N GLN A 404 17.25 33.09 13.05
CA GLN A 404 17.86 33.52 11.79
C GLN A 404 16.86 34.25 10.89
N ILE A 405 15.67 33.66 10.65
CA ILE A 405 14.61 34.29 9.85
C ILE A 405 14.20 35.64 10.45
N VAL A 406 14.00 35.70 11.76
CA VAL A 406 13.68 36.95 12.48
C VAL A 406 14.79 37.99 12.27
N GLN A 407 16.07 37.59 12.36
CA GLN A 407 17.19 38.49 12.10
C GLN A 407 17.21 39.01 10.65
N ARG A 408 16.87 38.17 9.67
CA ARG A 408 16.74 38.61 8.26
C ARG A 408 15.64 39.67 8.12
N TYR A 409 14.49 39.45 8.75
CA TYR A 409 13.41 40.45 8.77
C TYR A 409 13.83 41.75 9.43
N LEU A 410 14.54 41.71 10.57
CA LEU A 410 15.07 42.92 11.21
C LEU A 410 16.02 43.69 10.29
N ASN A 411 16.93 42.99 9.61
CA ASN A 411 17.84 43.61 8.66
C ASN A 411 17.08 44.21 7.46
N ALA A 412 16.06 43.53 6.96
CA ALA A 412 15.21 44.03 5.87
C ALA A 412 14.44 45.28 6.29
N LEU A 413 13.89 45.32 7.51
CA LEU A 413 13.24 46.51 8.07
C LEU A 413 14.19 47.70 8.18
N ALA A 414 15.44 47.46 8.63
CA ALA A 414 16.45 48.51 8.71
C ALA A 414 16.80 49.09 7.33
N ILE A 415 16.96 48.24 6.30
CA ILE A 415 17.22 48.71 4.93
C ILE A 415 16.01 49.44 4.36
N ALA A 416 14.80 48.91 4.58
CA ALA A 416 13.56 49.53 4.11
C ALA A 416 13.36 50.94 4.71
N ALA A 417 13.79 51.17 5.96
CA ALA A 417 13.72 52.47 6.61
C ALA A 417 14.65 53.53 5.97
N LEU A 418 15.71 53.11 5.27
CA LEU A 418 16.61 54.02 4.54
C LEU A 418 16.05 54.44 3.17
N VAL A 419 15.13 53.66 2.59
CA VAL A 419 14.61 53.90 1.23
C VAL A 419 13.98 55.30 1.07
N PRO A 420 13.13 55.79 2.00
CA PRO A 420 12.57 57.14 1.91
C PRO A 420 13.63 58.25 1.92
N SER A 421 14.76 58.04 2.59
CA SER A 421 15.86 59.02 2.61
C SER A 421 16.54 59.13 1.24
N TYR A 422 16.71 58.01 0.53
CA TYR A 422 17.20 58.01 -0.85
C TYR A 422 16.21 58.66 -1.81
N ASP A 423 14.91 58.46 -1.61
CA ASP A 423 13.88 59.11 -2.43
C ASP A 423 13.90 60.63 -2.23
N GLY A 424 14.15 61.12 -1.01
CA GLY A 424 14.34 62.55 -0.72
C GLY A 424 15.61 63.12 -1.36
N LEU A 425 16.76 62.44 -1.18
CA LEU A 425 18.04 62.86 -1.77
C LEU A 425 18.00 62.87 -3.30
N ALA A 426 17.28 61.94 -3.93
CA ALA A 426 17.10 61.90 -5.38
C ALA A 426 16.33 63.13 -5.88
N ALA A 427 15.26 63.54 -5.16
CA ALA A 427 14.49 64.72 -5.49
C ALA A 427 15.31 66.02 -5.31
N GLU A 428 16.17 66.09 -4.30
CA GLU A 428 17.09 67.21 -4.09
C GLU A 428 18.17 67.30 -5.18
N ALA A 429 18.73 66.17 -5.59
CA ALA A 429 19.69 66.11 -6.69
C ALA A 429 19.07 66.56 -8.02
N GLU A 430 17.81 66.16 -8.29
CA GLU A 430 17.06 66.60 -9.47
C GLU A 430 16.76 68.11 -9.43
N ALA A 431 16.35 68.63 -8.27
CA ALA A 431 16.04 70.06 -8.11
C ALA A 431 17.28 70.96 -8.20
N SER A 432 18.46 70.47 -7.81
CA SER A 432 19.72 71.21 -7.85
C SER A 432 20.52 71.03 -9.16
N GLY A 433 20.15 70.05 -9.99
CA GLY A 433 20.89 69.70 -11.21
C GLY A 433 22.23 69.00 -10.93
N ASP A 434 22.45 68.48 -9.73
CA ASP A 434 23.67 67.76 -9.35
C ASP A 434 23.65 66.33 -9.90
N VAL A 435 24.23 66.17 -11.09
CA VAL A 435 24.29 64.89 -11.81
C VAL A 435 25.11 63.83 -11.06
N ALA A 436 26.14 64.25 -10.31
CA ALA A 436 26.99 63.32 -9.56
C ALA A 436 26.23 62.74 -8.36
N LEU A 437 25.56 63.60 -7.60
CA LEU A 437 24.69 63.18 -6.49
C LEU A 437 23.53 62.31 -6.98
N ALA A 438 22.91 62.65 -8.11
CA ALA A 438 21.81 61.87 -8.69
C ALA A 438 22.26 60.44 -9.04
N GLN A 439 23.47 60.29 -9.60
CA GLN A 439 24.03 58.97 -9.91
C GLN A 439 24.35 58.17 -8.64
N GLU A 440 25.00 58.79 -7.65
CA GLU A 440 25.34 58.14 -6.38
C GLU A 440 24.09 57.64 -5.63
N VAL A 441 23.04 58.46 -5.56
CA VAL A 441 21.77 58.07 -4.92
C VAL A 441 21.06 56.96 -5.70
N ALA A 442 21.11 56.98 -7.04
CA ALA A 442 20.54 55.92 -7.86
C ALA A 442 21.23 54.56 -7.64
N GLU A 443 22.56 54.56 -7.55
CA GLU A 443 23.36 53.37 -7.26
C GLU A 443 23.06 52.84 -5.84
N ALA A 444 23.07 53.71 -4.82
CA ALA A 444 22.73 53.33 -3.44
C ALA A 444 21.31 52.76 -3.31
N ARG A 445 20.34 53.35 -4.02
CA ARG A 445 18.94 52.87 -4.07
C ARG A 445 18.83 51.50 -4.75
N ALA A 446 19.56 51.30 -5.84
CA ALA A 446 19.59 50.02 -6.55
C ALA A 446 20.20 48.92 -5.67
N GLU A 447 21.28 49.23 -4.96
CA GLU A 447 21.93 48.33 -4.02
C GLU A 447 21.00 47.96 -2.84
N ALA A 448 20.34 48.95 -2.22
CA ALA A 448 19.39 48.72 -1.14
C ALA A 448 18.23 47.80 -1.58
N ARG A 449 17.68 48.03 -2.78
CA ARG A 449 16.62 47.17 -3.35
C ARG A 449 17.12 45.77 -3.68
N ALA A 450 18.36 45.62 -4.13
CA ALA A 450 18.95 44.31 -4.39
C ALA A 450 19.12 43.51 -3.08
N LYS A 451 19.63 44.16 -2.03
CA LYS A 451 19.75 43.56 -0.69
C LYS A 451 18.40 43.15 -0.10
N LEU A 452 17.35 43.95 -0.29
CA LEU A 452 15.99 43.58 0.14
C LEU A 452 15.49 42.30 -0.54
N ARG A 453 15.66 42.19 -1.88
CA ARG A 453 15.29 40.96 -2.61
C ARG A 453 16.08 39.75 -2.14
N GLU A 454 17.39 39.91 -1.94
CA GLU A 454 18.24 38.83 -1.42
C GLU A 454 17.76 38.33 -0.04
N MET A 455 17.35 39.26 0.84
CA MET A 455 16.79 38.91 2.14
C MET A 455 15.44 38.20 2.02
N GLU A 456 14.56 38.65 1.13
CA GLU A 456 13.26 37.98 0.88
C GLU A 456 13.45 36.54 0.37
N GLU A 457 14.39 36.32 -0.55
CA GLU A 457 14.74 34.98 -1.04
C GLU A 457 15.34 34.09 0.06
N ALA A 458 16.22 34.66 0.90
CA ALA A 458 16.82 33.94 2.03
C ALA A 458 15.76 33.53 3.05
N VAL A 459 14.87 34.44 3.44
CA VAL A 459 13.71 34.17 4.29
C VAL A 459 12.85 33.07 3.67
N GLY A 460 12.64 33.13 2.34
CA GLY A 460 11.88 32.13 1.61
C GLY A 460 12.41 30.71 1.79
N ARG A 461 13.73 30.53 1.63
CA ARG A 461 14.44 29.25 1.80
C ARG A 461 14.46 28.80 3.25
N GLU A 462 14.91 29.67 4.16
CA GLU A 462 15.04 29.36 5.59
C GLU A 462 13.67 29.01 6.22
N SER A 463 12.56 29.59 5.73
CA SER A 463 11.20 29.23 6.17
C SER A 463 10.80 27.79 5.78
N VAL A 464 11.27 27.31 4.62
CA VAL A 464 11.04 25.92 4.19
C VAL A 464 11.86 24.96 5.04
N ASP A 465 13.13 25.30 5.31
CA ASP A 465 13.99 24.50 6.20
C ASP A 465 13.38 24.41 7.61
N TYR A 466 12.87 25.52 8.13
CA TYR A 466 12.13 25.55 9.39
C TYR A 466 10.89 24.63 9.34
N ALA A 467 10.08 24.71 8.29
CA ALA A 467 8.87 23.89 8.16
C ALA A 467 9.19 22.38 8.06
N ASN A 468 10.30 22.01 7.42
CA ASN A 468 10.76 20.62 7.38
C ASN A 468 11.12 20.08 8.77
N LEU A 469 11.69 20.92 9.64
CA LEU A 469 11.95 20.52 11.03
C LEU A 469 10.65 20.31 11.81
N ILE A 470 9.63 21.15 11.59
CA ILE A 470 8.29 20.98 12.19
C ILE A 470 7.61 19.71 11.67
N GLU A 471 7.71 19.42 10.37
CA GLU A 471 7.18 18.18 9.77
C GLU A 471 7.87 16.95 10.34
N GLY A 472 9.21 16.94 10.39
CA GLY A 472 9.97 15.80 10.93
C GLY A 472 9.60 15.50 12.38
N LEU A 473 9.48 16.54 13.22
CA LEU A 473 9.02 16.36 14.60
C LEU A 473 7.59 15.81 14.67
N SER A 474 6.67 16.35 13.88
CA SER A 474 5.25 15.98 13.93
C SER A 474 4.96 14.61 13.32
N ALA A 475 5.76 14.18 12.35
CA ALA A 475 5.61 12.88 11.69
C ALA A 475 6.17 11.73 12.56
N GLU A 476 7.18 12.01 13.37
CA GLU A 476 7.89 10.98 14.15
C GLU A 476 7.45 10.90 15.62
N PHE A 477 6.90 11.98 16.20
CA PHE A 477 6.63 12.07 17.64
C PHE A 477 5.20 12.56 17.95
N SER A 478 4.65 12.11 19.09
CA SER A 478 3.31 12.52 19.53
C SER A 478 3.31 13.97 20.05
N GLN A 479 2.16 14.65 19.92
CA GLN A 479 2.01 16.02 20.40
C GLN A 479 2.26 16.16 21.90
N GLU A 480 1.81 15.19 22.71
CA GLU A 480 2.03 15.20 24.15
C GLU A 480 3.53 15.16 24.50
N LEU A 481 4.29 14.31 23.82
CA LEU A 481 5.73 14.20 24.04
C LEU A 481 6.45 15.49 23.61
N LEU A 482 6.09 16.05 22.46
CA LEU A 482 6.66 17.31 21.97
C LEU A 482 6.37 18.46 22.93
N ALA A 483 5.14 18.57 23.44
CA ALA A 483 4.76 19.59 24.42
C ALA A 483 5.56 19.45 25.73
N ALA A 484 5.76 18.22 26.22
CA ALA A 484 6.59 17.96 27.39
C ALA A 484 8.06 18.34 27.17
N GLN A 485 8.63 18.04 26.00
CA GLN A 485 10.01 18.42 25.68
C GLN A 485 10.17 19.94 25.52
N ILE A 486 9.20 20.63 24.91
CA ILE A 486 9.18 22.10 24.81
C ILE A 486 9.13 22.73 26.20
N ALA A 487 8.28 22.21 27.10
CA ALA A 487 8.22 22.69 28.49
C ALA A 487 9.57 22.49 29.20
N ALA A 488 10.23 21.35 28.99
CA ALA A 488 11.52 21.03 29.60
C ALA A 488 12.68 21.94 29.16
N VAL A 489 12.63 22.51 27.95
CA VAL A 489 13.69 23.40 27.42
C VAL A 489 13.33 24.89 27.51
N ARG A 490 12.13 25.23 27.99
CA ARG A 490 11.61 26.61 27.98
C ARG A 490 12.53 27.59 28.69
N ASP A 491 12.86 27.30 29.95
CA ASP A 491 13.69 28.17 30.78
C ASP A 491 15.07 28.42 30.16
N GLU A 492 15.67 27.38 29.54
CA GLU A 492 16.97 27.48 28.87
C GLU A 492 16.93 28.44 27.67
N HIS A 493 15.86 28.38 26.87
CA HIS A 493 15.70 29.24 25.70
C HIS A 493 15.33 30.67 26.07
N GLU A 494 14.47 30.85 27.07
CA GLU A 494 14.07 32.17 27.58
C GLU A 494 15.25 32.89 28.25
N SER A 495 16.09 32.17 29.00
CA SER A 495 17.28 32.76 29.64
C SER A 495 18.33 33.25 28.63
N ARG A 496 18.30 32.75 27.39
CA ARG A 496 19.21 33.17 26.30
C ARG A 496 18.71 34.42 25.55
N GLY A 497 17.51 34.89 25.85
CA GLY A 497 16.99 36.17 25.38
C GLY A 497 15.53 36.10 24.92
N PRO A 498 14.83 37.26 24.92
CA PRO A 498 13.41 37.34 24.62
C PRO A 498 13.07 36.85 23.19
N ARG A 499 13.97 37.06 22.22
CA ARG A 499 13.80 36.54 20.85
C ARG A 499 13.75 35.02 20.79
N ARG A 500 14.64 34.33 21.52
CA ARG A 500 14.67 32.86 21.55
C ARG A 500 13.44 32.29 22.25
N GLY A 501 12.97 32.95 23.32
CA GLY A 501 11.70 32.62 23.96
C GLY A 501 10.51 32.73 23.00
N ALA A 502 10.42 33.84 22.26
CA ALA A 502 9.38 34.04 21.24
C ALA A 502 9.45 32.98 20.12
N CYS A 503 10.67 32.63 19.66
CA CYS A 503 10.86 31.57 18.68
C CYS A 503 10.44 30.19 19.20
N LEU A 504 10.70 29.85 20.46
CA LEU A 504 10.24 28.59 21.03
C LEU A 504 8.70 28.54 21.13
N ALA A 505 8.05 29.66 21.48
CA ALA A 505 6.60 29.77 21.48
C ALA A 505 6.00 29.62 20.06
N ALA A 506 6.68 30.16 19.04
CA ALA A 506 6.30 29.94 17.65
C ALA A 506 6.44 28.48 17.23
N VAL A 507 7.53 27.79 17.62
CA VAL A 507 7.70 26.35 17.39
C VAL A 507 6.55 25.56 17.96
N GLN A 508 6.16 25.81 19.21
CA GLN A 508 5.01 25.15 19.82
C GLN A 508 3.72 25.40 19.02
N THR A 509 3.44 26.66 18.70
CA THR A 509 2.24 27.04 17.94
C THR A 509 2.19 26.36 16.57
N HIS A 510 3.34 26.26 15.88
CA HIS A 510 3.43 25.62 14.58
C HIS A 510 3.22 24.09 14.65
N LEU A 511 3.76 23.43 15.68
CA LEU A 511 3.51 21.99 15.94
C LEU A 511 2.03 21.72 16.27
N ASP A 512 1.42 22.58 17.08
CA ASP A 512 0.01 22.47 17.45
C ASP A 512 -0.89 22.63 16.22
N ARG A 513 -0.67 23.67 15.41
CA ARG A 513 -1.38 23.88 14.14
C ARG A 513 -1.19 22.71 13.19
N ARG A 514 0.05 22.24 13.00
CA ARG A 514 0.37 21.11 12.11
C ARG A 514 -0.36 19.83 12.53
N GLY A 515 -0.44 19.54 13.82
CA GLY A 515 -1.15 18.34 14.29
C GLY A 515 -2.67 18.45 14.18
N GLN A 516 -3.24 19.66 14.25
CA GLN A 516 -4.68 19.87 14.03
C GLN A 516 -5.06 19.83 12.55
N SER A 517 -4.26 20.44 11.67
CA SER A 517 -4.60 20.62 10.26
C SER A 517 -4.14 19.48 9.37
N GLY A 518 -3.19 18.66 9.82
CA GLY A 518 -2.55 17.64 8.98
C GLY A 518 -1.49 18.19 8.02
N MET A 519 -1.22 19.50 8.00
CA MET A 519 -0.29 20.14 7.05
C MET A 519 0.42 21.37 7.64
N ASN A 520 1.62 21.69 7.15
CA ASN A 520 2.32 22.92 7.51
C ASN A 520 1.75 24.13 6.74
N ASP A 521 1.65 25.27 7.41
CA ASP A 521 1.24 26.55 6.81
C ASP A 521 2.44 27.50 6.73
N LEU A 522 3.11 27.51 5.58
CA LEU A 522 4.28 28.36 5.33
C LEU A 522 3.95 29.87 5.39
N ALA A 523 2.72 30.26 5.04
CA ALA A 523 2.32 31.67 5.09
C ALA A 523 2.16 32.13 6.54
N ALA A 524 1.54 31.30 7.38
CA ALA A 524 1.42 31.55 8.81
C ALA A 524 2.79 31.56 9.50
N ILE A 525 3.67 30.60 9.17
CA ILE A 525 5.06 30.57 9.69
C ILE A 525 5.78 31.88 9.40
N ARG A 526 5.77 32.34 8.14
CA ARG A 526 6.41 33.61 7.76
C ARG A 526 5.78 34.82 8.47
N SER A 527 4.46 34.84 8.57
CA SER A 527 3.74 35.91 9.28
C SER A 527 4.14 36.00 10.74
N ASP A 528 4.22 34.86 11.44
CA ASP A 528 4.60 34.82 12.85
C ASP A 528 6.05 35.28 13.05
N MET A 529 6.99 34.86 12.18
CA MET A 529 8.38 35.34 12.24
C MET A 529 8.49 36.86 11.98
N GLN A 530 7.70 37.38 11.04
CA GLN A 530 7.64 38.82 10.77
C GLN A 530 7.08 39.60 11.96
N GLN A 531 6.07 39.06 12.64
CA GLN A 531 5.50 39.66 13.86
C GLN A 531 6.52 39.69 15.00
N ILE A 532 7.29 38.60 15.19
CA ILE A 532 8.38 38.56 16.19
C ILE A 532 9.43 39.62 15.89
N ALA A 533 9.82 39.79 14.62
CA ALA A 533 10.76 40.83 14.20
C ALA A 533 10.20 42.25 14.46
N ALA A 534 8.95 42.50 14.08
CA ALA A 534 8.29 43.79 14.29
C ALA A 534 8.15 44.15 15.78
N ALA A 535 7.93 43.16 16.66
CA ALA A 535 7.88 43.37 18.10
C ALA A 535 9.23 43.74 18.71
N GLN A 536 10.35 43.34 18.09
CA GLN A 536 11.70 43.69 18.54
C GLN A 536 12.22 45.01 17.97
N ALA A 537 11.67 45.46 16.85
CA ALA A 537 12.02 46.73 16.22
C ALA A 537 11.35 47.94 16.91
N ARG A 538 10.36 47.69 17.79
CA ARG A 538 9.72 48.69 18.65
C ARG A 538 10.45 48.79 19.98
#